data_AF-A0A977L9Q4-F1
#
_entry.id   AF-A0A977L9Q4-F1
#
_cell.length_a   1.000
_cell.length_b   1.000
_cell.length_c   1.000
_cell.angle_alpha   90.00
_cell.angle_beta   90.00
_cell.angle_gamma   90.00
#
_symmetry.space_group_name_H-M   'P 1'
#
loop_
_entity.id
_entity.type
_entity.pdbx_description
1 polymer ?
#
loop_
_entity_poly.entity_id
_entity_poly.type
_entity_poly.pdbx_seq_one_letter_code
_entity_poly.pdbx_strand_id
1 'polypeptide(L)'
;MSNKFFHIILLLSFTFFQAKSQEKAISKNASGNPVGWFDVNVGNLDRAKRFYETVFNVKLTDAPMEWGKQSFFPFNPQSPNISGALVEKKEYQPSSNNTVIYFETEDIIAEEQRIEKAGGKVVQSKMNIGEFGFISIFIDTEGNTVGLHSRK
;
A
#
# COMPACT_ATOMS: atom_id res chain seq x y z
N MET A 1 1.92 53.99 1.71
CA MET A 1 1.88 52.71 0.96
C MET A 1 1.56 51.60 1.95
N SER A 2 0.46 50.88 1.74
CA SER A 2 -0.30 50.22 2.82
C SER A 2 0.20 48.82 3.20
N ASN A 3 0.00 48.45 4.47
CA ASN A 3 0.26 47.14 5.10
C ASN A 3 -0.23 45.92 4.30
N LYS A 4 -1.13 46.09 3.33
CA LYS A 4 -1.59 45.03 2.43
C LYS A 4 -0.46 44.51 1.53
N PHE A 5 0.45 45.38 1.07
CA PHE A 5 1.57 44.97 0.23
C PHE A 5 2.59 44.13 1.02
N PHE A 6 2.83 44.48 2.28
CA PHE A 6 3.75 43.74 3.16
C PHE A 6 3.18 42.36 3.54
N HIS A 7 1.87 42.27 3.78
CA HIS A 7 1.19 40.99 4.02
C HIS A 7 1.22 40.05 2.81
N ILE A 8 1.05 40.57 1.59
CA ILE A 8 1.12 39.76 0.36
C ILE A 8 2.52 39.19 0.16
N ILE A 9 3.57 39.98 0.42
CA ILE A 9 4.97 39.53 0.32
C ILE A 9 5.27 38.46 1.38
N LEU A 10 4.78 38.62 2.62
CA LEU A 10 4.99 37.63 3.69
C LEU A 10 4.28 36.30 3.39
N LEU A 11 3.05 36.35 2.89
CA LEU A 11 2.28 35.17 2.49
C LEU A 11 2.94 34.41 1.35
N LEU A 12 3.40 35.10 0.31
CA LEU A 12 4.14 34.50 -0.81
C LEU A 12 5.46 33.87 -0.33
N SER A 13 6.19 34.55 0.56
CA SER A 13 7.44 34.03 1.13
C SER A 13 7.21 32.77 1.96
N PHE A 14 6.10 32.72 2.71
CA PHE A 14 5.72 31.57 3.52
C PHE A 14 5.25 30.40 2.64
N THR A 15 4.49 30.64 1.58
CA THR A 15 4.10 29.58 0.62
C THR A 15 5.30 29.04 -0.14
N PHE A 16 6.25 29.90 -0.53
CA PHE A 16 7.51 29.46 -1.16
C PHE A 16 8.40 28.68 -0.19
N PHE A 17 8.45 29.07 1.08
CA PHE A 17 9.19 28.33 2.11
C PHE A 17 8.53 26.98 2.39
N GLN A 18 7.20 26.93 2.45
CA GLN A 18 6.45 25.69 2.63
C GLN A 18 6.61 24.75 1.43
N ALA A 19 6.54 25.27 0.19
CA ALA A 19 6.82 24.53 -1.04
C ALA A 19 8.25 23.99 -1.08
N LYS A 20 9.27 24.80 -0.73
CA LYS A 20 10.67 24.34 -0.64
C LYS A 20 10.90 23.34 0.49
N SER A 21 10.18 23.47 1.61
CA SER A 21 10.24 22.50 2.72
C SER A 21 9.63 21.15 2.33
N GLN A 22 8.56 21.17 1.53
CA GLN A 22 7.94 19.99 0.93
C GLN A 22 8.88 19.36 -0.11
N GLU A 23 9.47 20.14 -1.01
CA GLU A 23 10.43 19.68 -2.04
C GLU A 23 11.66 19.00 -1.43
N LYS A 24 12.16 19.51 -0.29
CA LYS A 24 13.31 18.94 0.44
C LYS A 24 12.93 17.72 1.30
N ALA A 25 11.63 17.54 1.60
CA ALA A 25 11.08 16.40 2.31
C ALA A 25 10.59 15.27 1.36
N ILE A 26 10.62 15.49 0.04
CA ILE A 26 10.51 14.43 -0.96
C ILE A 26 11.77 13.57 -0.83
N SER A 27 11.66 12.53 0.01
CA SER A 27 12.55 11.37 0.02
C SER A 27 12.78 10.91 -1.42
N LYS A 28 13.98 10.38 -1.71
CA LYS A 28 14.32 9.73 -2.99
C LYS A 28 13.29 8.68 -3.45
N ASN A 29 12.39 8.24 -2.58
CA ASN A 29 11.30 7.29 -2.84
C ASN A 29 10.04 7.90 -3.49
N ALA A 30 9.91 9.22 -3.66
CA ALA A 30 8.65 9.85 -4.03
C ALA A 30 8.48 10.17 -5.54
N SER A 31 9.07 9.35 -6.43
CA SER A 31 8.84 9.44 -7.89
C SER A 31 7.86 8.39 -8.43
N GLY A 32 7.28 7.53 -7.58
CA GLY A 32 6.36 6.44 -7.95
C GLY A 32 5.07 6.40 -7.15
N ASN A 33 4.16 5.49 -7.52
CA ASN A 33 2.95 5.22 -6.73
C ASN A 33 3.36 4.67 -5.36
N PRO A 34 2.94 5.28 -4.23
CA PRO A 34 3.30 4.78 -2.91
C PRO A 34 2.79 3.36 -2.67
N VAL A 35 1.72 2.94 -3.36
CA VAL A 35 1.12 1.62 -3.27
C VAL A 35 1.42 0.84 -4.54
N GLY A 36 1.89 -0.40 -4.41
CA GLY A 36 2.13 -1.28 -5.54
C GLY A 36 1.14 -2.45 -5.64
N TRP A 37 0.52 -2.82 -4.53
CA TRP A 37 -0.34 -4.00 -4.46
C TRP A 37 -1.40 -3.87 -3.36
N PHE A 38 -2.49 -4.62 -3.49
CA PHE A 38 -3.45 -4.79 -2.41
C PHE A 38 -3.95 -6.24 -2.34
N ASP A 39 -4.26 -6.70 -1.13
CA ASP A 39 -4.99 -7.93 -0.89
C ASP A 39 -6.37 -7.61 -0.31
N VAL A 40 -7.39 -8.31 -0.78
CA VAL A 40 -8.69 -8.40 -0.13
C VAL A 40 -8.85 -9.82 0.39
N ASN A 41 -8.74 -9.96 1.71
CA ASN A 41 -8.97 -11.22 2.40
C ASN A 41 -10.45 -11.57 2.35
N VAL A 42 -10.76 -12.82 2.03
CA VAL A 42 -12.13 -13.32 1.89
C VAL A 42 -12.27 -14.68 2.56
N GLY A 43 -13.46 -14.99 3.07
CA GLY A 43 -13.75 -16.31 3.65
C GLY A 43 -14.18 -17.38 2.63
N ASN A 44 -14.50 -16.97 1.40
CA ASN A 44 -14.84 -17.88 0.30
C ASN A 44 -14.47 -17.22 -1.04
N LEU A 45 -13.42 -17.74 -1.67
CA LEU A 45 -12.84 -17.16 -2.89
C LEU A 45 -13.83 -17.20 -4.05
N ASP A 46 -14.47 -18.34 -4.30
CA ASP A 46 -15.37 -18.50 -5.44
C ASP A 46 -16.54 -17.52 -5.39
N ARG A 47 -17.12 -17.32 -4.21
CA ARG A 47 -18.20 -16.34 -3.98
C ARG A 47 -17.70 -14.92 -4.20
N ALA A 48 -16.55 -14.58 -3.61
CA ALA A 48 -15.98 -13.25 -3.75
C ALA A 48 -15.60 -12.94 -5.19
N LYS A 49 -14.91 -13.87 -5.87
CA LYS A 49 -14.56 -13.77 -7.29
C LYS A 49 -15.78 -13.47 -8.15
N ARG A 50 -16.87 -14.22 -8.00
CA ARG A 50 -18.13 -13.93 -8.72
C ARG A 50 -18.64 -12.51 -8.46
N PHE A 51 -18.61 -12.06 -7.21
CA PHE A 51 -19.02 -10.70 -6.84
C PHE A 51 -18.15 -9.64 -7.54
N TYR A 52 -16.82 -9.71 -7.40
CA TYR A 52 -15.90 -8.73 -7.97
C TYR A 52 -15.90 -8.74 -9.51
N GLU A 53 -15.95 -9.93 -10.14
CA GLU A 53 -16.10 -10.03 -11.61
C GLU A 53 -17.40 -9.38 -12.09
N THR A 54 -18.50 -9.55 -11.36
CA THR A 54 -19.80 -8.95 -11.71
C THR A 54 -19.81 -7.44 -11.54
N VAL A 55 -19.33 -6.95 -10.39
CA VAL A 55 -19.35 -5.52 -10.05
C VAL A 55 -18.46 -4.71 -10.98
N PHE A 56 -17.27 -5.21 -11.27
CA PHE A 56 -16.28 -4.48 -12.07
C PHE A 56 -16.30 -4.88 -13.55
N ASN A 57 -17.12 -5.87 -13.93
CA ASN A 57 -17.20 -6.43 -15.28
C ASN A 57 -15.81 -6.83 -15.82
N VAL A 58 -15.07 -7.59 -15.01
CA VAL A 58 -13.71 -8.09 -15.32
C VAL A 58 -13.63 -9.60 -15.13
N LYS A 59 -12.52 -10.19 -15.56
CA LYS A 59 -12.16 -11.57 -15.25
C LYS A 59 -10.97 -11.61 -14.32
N LEU A 60 -11.07 -12.39 -13.24
CA LEU A 60 -9.98 -12.62 -12.31
C LEU A 60 -9.27 -13.92 -12.67
N THR A 61 -7.94 -13.92 -12.57
CA THR A 61 -7.11 -15.09 -12.90
C THR A 61 -6.72 -15.81 -11.62
N ASP A 62 -6.99 -17.11 -11.53
CA ASP A 62 -6.58 -17.89 -10.35
C ASP A 62 -5.07 -18.07 -10.33
N ALA A 63 -4.48 -17.92 -9.15
CA ALA A 63 -3.07 -18.18 -8.96
C ALA A 63 -2.77 -19.68 -8.87
N PRO A 64 -1.50 -20.09 -9.06
CA PRO A 64 -1.06 -21.43 -8.72
C PRO A 64 -1.42 -21.82 -7.28
N MET A 65 -1.91 -23.04 -7.09
CA MET A 65 -2.45 -23.51 -5.79
C MET A 65 -1.38 -23.52 -4.69
N GLU A 66 -0.11 -23.70 -5.06
CA GLU A 66 1.04 -23.65 -4.16
C GLU A 66 1.23 -22.28 -3.49
N TRP A 67 0.68 -21.20 -4.06
CA TRP A 67 0.69 -19.88 -3.45
C TRP A 67 -0.54 -19.66 -2.56
N GLY A 68 -1.36 -20.69 -2.37
CA GLY A 68 -2.63 -20.64 -1.66
C GLY A 68 -3.80 -20.28 -2.58
N LYS A 69 -5.01 -20.32 -2.02
CA LYS A 69 -6.23 -19.98 -2.75
C LYS A 69 -6.35 -18.47 -2.90
N GLN A 70 -6.00 -17.98 -4.08
CA GLN A 70 -6.09 -16.57 -4.42
C GLN A 70 -6.41 -16.37 -5.91
N SER A 71 -7.02 -15.21 -6.22
CA SER A 71 -7.32 -14.80 -7.59
C SER A 71 -6.89 -13.36 -7.82
N PHE A 72 -6.15 -13.11 -8.89
CA PHE A 72 -5.59 -11.82 -9.24
C PHE A 72 -6.56 -10.96 -10.05
N PHE A 73 -6.58 -9.66 -9.74
CA PHE A 73 -7.19 -8.66 -10.59
C PHE A 73 -6.36 -8.47 -11.88
N PRO A 74 -7.00 -8.02 -12.98
CA PRO A 74 -6.28 -7.69 -14.21
C PRO A 74 -5.15 -6.68 -13.95
N PHE A 75 -3.98 -6.97 -14.49
CA PHE A 75 -2.82 -6.08 -14.45
C PHE A 75 -2.37 -5.73 -15.86
N ASN A 76 -2.01 -4.47 -16.09
CA ASN A 76 -1.46 -3.99 -17.35
C ASN A 76 -0.10 -3.34 -17.08
N PRO A 77 1.03 -3.98 -17.45
CA PRO A 77 2.35 -3.45 -17.16
C PRO A 77 2.69 -2.16 -17.93
N GLN A 78 1.91 -1.80 -18.95
CA GLN A 78 2.09 -0.58 -19.73
C GLN A 78 1.25 0.60 -19.22
N SER A 79 0.45 0.39 -18.17
CA SER A 79 -0.41 1.41 -17.58
C SER A 79 0.06 1.71 -16.16
N PRO A 80 -0.09 2.95 -15.66
CA PRO A 80 0.31 3.34 -14.31
C PRO A 80 -0.63 2.78 -13.22
N ASN A 81 -1.36 1.69 -13.50
CA ASN A 81 -2.31 1.10 -12.57
C ASN A 81 -1.64 0.12 -11.61
N ILE A 82 -2.25 -0.03 -10.45
CA ILE A 82 -1.95 -1.10 -9.49
C ILE A 82 -2.88 -2.28 -9.74
N SER A 83 -2.45 -3.45 -9.28
CA SER A 83 -3.31 -4.64 -9.20
C SER A 83 -3.35 -5.17 -7.77
N GLY A 84 -4.02 -6.29 -7.57
CA GLY A 84 -4.18 -6.93 -6.28
C GLY A 84 -4.71 -8.35 -6.39
N ALA A 85 -4.99 -8.96 -5.25
CA ALA A 85 -5.58 -10.29 -5.15
C ALA A 85 -6.80 -10.33 -4.22
N LEU A 86 -7.71 -11.25 -4.53
CA LEU A 86 -8.58 -11.84 -3.52
C LEU A 86 -7.83 -13.01 -2.88
N VAL A 87 -7.75 -13.07 -1.55
CA VAL A 87 -7.00 -14.10 -0.83
C VAL A 87 -7.90 -14.82 0.15
N GLU A 88 -8.09 -16.13 0.00
CA GLU A 88 -8.90 -16.91 0.95
C GLU A 88 -8.11 -17.11 2.26
N LYS A 89 -8.66 -16.66 3.38
CA LYS A 89 -8.09 -16.87 4.71
C LYS A 89 -8.98 -17.81 5.52
N LYS A 90 -8.37 -18.84 6.12
CA LYS A 90 -9.07 -19.81 6.98
C LYS A 90 -9.68 -19.15 8.22
N GLU A 91 -9.02 -18.13 8.76
CA GLU A 91 -9.43 -17.40 9.96
C GLU A 91 -10.13 -16.07 9.62
N TYR A 92 -10.81 -16.01 8.47
CA TYR A 92 -11.52 -14.81 8.04
C TYR A 92 -12.65 -14.43 9.00
N GLN A 93 -12.64 -13.18 9.48
CA GLN A 93 -13.72 -12.60 10.25
C GLN A 93 -14.30 -11.39 9.50
N PRO A 94 -15.60 -11.35 9.15
CA PRO A 94 -16.16 -10.24 8.38
C PRO A 94 -15.96 -8.84 9.01
N SER A 95 -15.89 -8.77 10.34
CA SER A 95 -15.76 -7.53 11.10
C SER A 95 -14.32 -7.05 11.31
N SER A 96 -13.30 -7.81 10.86
CA SER A 96 -11.90 -7.41 10.96
C SER A 96 -11.44 -6.57 9.77
N ASN A 97 -10.28 -5.92 9.90
CA ASN A 97 -9.62 -5.31 8.75
C ASN A 97 -9.17 -6.40 7.78
N ASN A 98 -9.87 -6.52 6.65
CA ASN A 98 -9.66 -7.57 5.66
C ASN A 98 -9.02 -7.07 4.37
N THR A 99 -8.65 -5.79 4.30
CA THR A 99 -7.91 -5.26 3.15
C THR A 99 -6.51 -4.89 3.60
N VAL A 100 -5.51 -5.39 2.89
CA VAL A 100 -4.10 -5.05 3.14
C VAL A 100 -3.58 -4.29 1.94
N ILE A 101 -3.13 -3.06 2.18
CA ILE A 101 -2.49 -2.23 1.16
C ILE A 101 -0.97 -2.36 1.34
N TYR A 102 -0.25 -2.62 0.26
CA TYR A 102 1.20 -2.78 0.28
C TYR A 102 1.87 -1.52 -0.27
N PHE A 103 2.58 -0.83 0.62
CA PHE A 103 3.42 0.31 0.26
C PHE A 103 4.76 -0.16 -0.30
N GLU A 104 5.20 0.45 -1.38
CA GLU A 104 6.50 0.18 -1.99
C GLU A 104 7.63 0.75 -1.13
N THR A 105 8.69 -0.03 -0.94
CA THR A 105 9.90 0.36 -0.23
C THR A 105 11.13 -0.28 -0.86
N GLU A 106 12.29 0.36 -0.71
CA GLU A 106 13.58 -0.21 -1.09
C GLU A 106 14.20 -1.08 0.03
N ASP A 107 13.83 -0.85 1.29
CA ASP A 107 14.43 -1.51 2.46
C ASP A 107 13.38 -1.80 3.54
N ILE A 108 12.77 -2.98 3.45
CA ILE A 108 11.77 -3.42 4.43
C ILE A 108 12.31 -3.43 5.87
N ILE A 109 13.58 -3.80 6.08
CA ILE A 109 14.13 -3.94 7.44
C ILE A 109 14.35 -2.58 8.08
N ALA A 110 14.87 -1.62 7.34
CA ALA A 110 15.01 -0.25 7.83
C ALA A 110 13.63 0.35 8.17
N GLU A 111 12.60 0.01 7.40
CA GLU A 111 11.24 0.51 7.58
C GLU A 111 10.57 -0.15 8.80
N GLU A 112 10.71 -1.47 8.97
CA GLU A 112 10.26 -2.20 10.16
C GLU A 112 10.82 -1.59 11.45
N GLN A 113 12.11 -1.27 11.48
CA GLN A 113 12.72 -0.60 12.63
C GLN A 113 12.12 0.78 12.91
N ARG A 114 11.72 1.52 11.87
CA ARG A 114 11.05 2.82 12.03
C ARG A 114 9.60 2.65 12.48
N ILE A 115 8.90 1.63 11.99
CA ILE A 115 7.53 1.30 12.38
C ILE A 115 7.45 1.06 13.89
N GLU A 116 8.29 0.18 14.43
CA GLU A 116 8.32 -0.12 15.88
C GLU A 116 8.64 1.14 16.71
N LYS A 117 9.62 1.93 16.28
CA LYS A 117 9.98 3.20 16.95
C LYS A 117 8.85 4.24 16.91
N ALA A 118 8.01 4.19 15.89
CA ALA A 118 6.88 5.11 15.71
C ALA A 118 5.61 4.65 16.44
N GLY A 119 5.64 3.51 17.14
CA GLY A 119 4.50 2.98 17.88
C GLY A 119 3.58 2.06 17.08
N GLY A 120 3.98 1.70 15.85
CA GLY A 120 3.36 0.59 15.12
C GLY A 120 3.92 -0.76 15.60
N LYS A 121 3.37 -1.85 15.07
CA LYS A 121 3.78 -3.22 15.42
C LYS A 121 3.96 -4.08 14.18
N VAL A 122 5.15 -4.62 13.97
CA VAL A 122 5.41 -5.61 12.92
C VAL A 122 4.78 -6.94 13.34
N VAL A 123 3.83 -7.44 12.54
CA VAL A 123 3.14 -8.71 12.79
C VAL A 123 3.70 -9.85 11.95
N GLN A 124 4.27 -9.53 10.79
CA GLN A 124 5.03 -10.44 9.95
C GLN A 124 6.26 -9.67 9.45
N SER A 125 7.45 -10.03 9.95
CA SER A 125 8.70 -9.43 9.46
C SER A 125 9.02 -9.92 8.04
N LYS A 126 9.98 -9.25 7.37
CA LYS A 126 10.41 -9.48 5.98
C LYS A 126 10.38 -10.96 5.60
N MET A 127 9.45 -11.29 4.71
CA MET A 127 9.22 -12.63 4.20
C MET A 127 9.43 -12.64 2.68
N ASN A 128 10.19 -13.62 2.21
CA ASN A 128 10.39 -13.87 0.79
C ASN A 128 9.14 -14.49 0.17
N ILE A 129 8.65 -13.93 -0.94
CA ILE A 129 7.48 -14.41 -1.70
C ILE A 129 7.87 -14.90 -3.11
N GLY A 130 9.10 -15.37 -3.27
CA GLY A 130 9.64 -15.92 -4.51
C GLY A 130 10.07 -14.83 -5.48
N GLU A 131 9.72 -15.00 -6.75
CA GLU A 131 10.06 -14.06 -7.83
C GLU A 131 9.40 -12.68 -7.67
N PHE A 132 8.40 -12.56 -6.81
CA PHE A 132 7.71 -11.30 -6.56
C PHE A 132 8.49 -10.37 -5.63
N GLY A 133 9.46 -10.89 -4.85
CA GLY A 133 10.30 -10.11 -3.96
C GLY A 133 10.02 -10.42 -2.49
N PHE A 134 9.84 -9.38 -1.69
CA PHE A 134 9.67 -9.49 -0.25
C PHE A 134 8.50 -8.64 0.22
N ILE A 135 7.85 -9.11 1.29
CA ILE A 135 6.82 -8.35 2.00
C ILE A 135 7.07 -8.33 3.50
N SER A 136 6.52 -7.34 4.18
CA SER A 136 6.26 -7.41 5.61
C SER A 136 4.83 -6.93 5.88
N ILE A 137 4.29 -7.28 7.04
CA ILE A 137 2.95 -6.85 7.46
C ILE A 137 3.07 -6.27 8.86
N PHE A 138 2.45 -5.12 9.07
CA PHE A 138 2.44 -4.42 10.35
C PHE A 138 1.04 -3.87 10.67
N ILE A 139 0.85 -3.52 11.94
CA ILE A 139 -0.30 -2.78 12.44
C ILE A 139 0.17 -1.35 12.70
N ASP A 140 -0.52 -0.37 12.10
CA ASP A 140 -0.23 1.06 12.32
C ASP A 140 -0.79 1.56 13.67
N THR A 141 -0.65 2.86 13.94
CA THR A 141 -1.12 3.46 15.21
C THR A 141 -2.64 3.50 15.35
N GLU A 142 -3.39 3.30 14.27
CA GLU A 142 -4.85 3.30 14.24
C GLU A 142 -5.43 1.87 14.27
N GLY A 143 -4.57 0.85 14.26
CA GLY A 143 -4.96 -0.56 14.23
C GLY A 143 -5.19 -1.11 12.83
N ASN A 144 -4.79 -0.40 11.77
CA ASN A 144 -4.90 -0.90 10.40
C ASN A 144 -3.82 -1.93 10.09
N THR A 145 -4.19 -3.01 9.39
CA THR A 145 -3.23 -3.96 8.84
C THR A 145 -2.69 -3.43 7.51
N VAL A 146 -1.39 -3.17 7.45
CA VAL A 146 -0.71 -2.59 6.29
C VAL A 146 0.48 -3.46 5.92
N GLY A 147 0.80 -3.50 4.63
CA GLY A 147 1.94 -4.22 4.09
C GLY A 147 3.05 -3.28 3.59
N LEU A 148 4.28 -3.77 3.63
CA LEU A 148 5.39 -3.26 2.82
C LEU A 148 5.69 -4.26 1.72
N HIS A 149 6.09 -3.78 0.55
CA HIS A 149 6.58 -4.60 -0.55
C HIS A 149 7.89 -4.03 -1.09
N SER A 150 8.83 -4.91 -1.41
CA SER A 150 10.11 -4.57 -2.01
C SER A 150 10.52 -5.63 -3.03
N ARG A 151 11.10 -5.20 -4.14
CA ARG A 151 11.78 -6.09 -5.10
C ARG A 151 13.14 -6.59 -4.61
N LYS A 152 13.64 -6.10 -3.47
CA LYS A 152 14.98 -6.37 -2.91
C LYS A 152 14.94 -6.69 -1.40
#